data_AF-A0A162C8B6-F1
#
_entry.id   AF-A0A162C8B6-F1
#
_cell.length_a   1.000
_cell.length_b   1.000
_cell.length_c   1.000
_cell.angle_alpha   90.00
_cell.angle_beta   90.00
_cell.angle_gamma   90.00
#
_symmetry.space_group_name_H-M   'P 1'
#
loop_
_entity.id
_entity.type
_entity.pdbx_description
1 polymer ?
#
loop_
_entity_poly.entity_id
_entity_poly.type
_entity_poly.pdbx_seq_one_letter_code
_entity_poly.pdbx_strand_id
1 'polypeptide(L)'
;MKNILCLITSLGLLSSASIAFADDSGFGVSVFGGYSTNHDLTTSKNFTIDLEDNSHFGFSADRIVNSTRYGLFYSFNETEFADNAIAKVDMEYLLFQSAIERPISQNLNYYVGAQIGVNRITPNFAESDDFFASGLFTGVDYSIGAGFHAFTELRWMATIVKNSSSVVCDDDPKTTDNCIWHFDGDVLNQFQLSAGINYRF
;
A
#
# COMPACT_ATOMS: atom_id res chain seq x y z
N MET A 1 -21.10 -39.83 12.02
CA MET A 1 -20.78 -38.56 11.32
C MET A 1 -21.95 -37.60 11.50
N LYS A 2 -21.90 -36.74 12.51
CA LYS A 2 -22.90 -35.73 12.91
C LYS A 2 -22.15 -34.74 13.84
N ASN A 3 -22.51 -33.46 13.84
CA ASN A 3 -21.89 -32.36 14.61
C ASN A 3 -20.77 -31.52 13.93
N ILE A 4 -20.70 -31.43 12.60
CA ILE A 4 -19.86 -30.41 11.90
C ILE A 4 -20.72 -29.63 10.88
N LEU A 5 -21.85 -29.06 11.33
CA LEU A 5 -22.75 -28.28 10.47
C LEU A 5 -23.57 -27.22 11.25
N CYS A 6 -22.98 -26.61 12.28
CA CYS A 6 -23.65 -25.59 13.12
C CYS A 6 -22.79 -24.35 13.42
N LEU A 7 -21.62 -24.18 12.77
CA LEU A 7 -20.65 -23.12 13.11
C LEU A 7 -20.52 -22.00 12.06
N ILE A 8 -21.40 -21.98 11.05
CA ILE A 8 -21.37 -20.99 9.94
C ILE A 8 -22.59 -20.04 10.00
N THR A 9 -23.63 -20.40 10.74
CA THR A 9 -24.91 -19.68 10.81
C THR A 9 -25.05 -18.73 12.01
N SER A 10 -23.93 -18.22 12.55
CA SER A 10 -23.92 -17.33 13.73
C SER A 10 -23.22 -15.99 13.51
N LEU A 11 -22.75 -15.69 12.29
CA LEU A 11 -22.05 -14.43 11.96
C LEU A 11 -22.86 -13.52 11.02
N GLY A 12 -24.19 -13.53 11.16
CA GLY A 12 -25.10 -12.83 10.25
C GLY A 12 -26.39 -12.37 10.93
N LEU A 13 -26.29 -11.59 12.02
CA LEU A 13 -27.45 -10.95 12.66
C LEU A 13 -27.10 -9.74 13.55
N LEU A 14 -26.32 -8.80 13.01
CA LEU A 14 -26.21 -7.42 13.53
C LEU A 14 -26.57 -6.39 12.45
N SER A 15 -27.75 -6.56 11.85
CA SER A 15 -28.37 -5.53 11.02
C SER A 15 -29.04 -4.48 11.92
N SER A 16 -28.21 -3.61 12.50
CA SER A 16 -28.66 -2.40 13.18
C SER A 16 -28.85 -1.31 12.12
N ALA A 17 -30.10 -1.07 11.70
CA ALA A 17 -30.42 -0.04 10.70
C ALA A 17 -30.32 1.39 11.29
N SER A 18 -29.11 1.81 11.64
CA SER A 18 -28.79 3.22 11.82
C SER A 18 -28.95 3.92 10.47
N ILE A 19 -29.90 4.86 10.37
CA ILE A 19 -29.89 5.81 9.25
C ILE A 19 -28.73 6.77 9.50
N ALA A 20 -27.56 6.39 8.98
CA ALA A 20 -26.37 7.22 9.00
C ALA A 20 -26.62 8.46 8.12
N PHE A 21 -27.10 9.53 8.75
CA PHE A 21 -26.65 10.86 8.36
C PHE A 21 -25.12 10.86 8.36
N ALA A 22 -24.51 11.64 7.46
CA ALA A 22 -23.06 11.80 7.44
C ALA A 22 -22.62 12.56 8.70
N ASP A 23 -22.40 11.82 9.79
CA ASP A 23 -21.71 12.33 10.97
C ASP A 23 -20.27 12.67 10.57
N ASP A 24 -19.79 13.81 11.03
CA ASP A 24 -18.41 14.27 10.79
C ASP A 24 -17.41 13.47 11.65
N SER A 25 -17.90 12.44 12.35
CA SER A 25 -17.10 11.38 12.97
C SER A 25 -17.65 9.99 12.67
N GLY A 26 -16.79 9.07 12.21
CA GLY A 26 -17.15 7.66 11.92
C GLY A 26 -15.91 6.77 11.83
N PHE A 27 -16.07 5.49 11.51
CA PHE A 27 -14.98 4.62 11.07
C PHE A 27 -15.19 4.25 9.61
N GLY A 28 -14.12 4.26 8.82
CA GLY A 28 -14.08 3.79 7.44
C GLY A 28 -13.27 2.50 7.33
N VAL A 29 -13.75 1.53 6.55
CA VAL A 29 -12.95 0.39 6.11
C VAL A 29 -12.97 0.30 4.60
N SER A 30 -11.78 0.28 3.99
CA SER A 30 -11.61 0.32 2.54
C SER A 30 -11.01 -0.97 2.01
N VAL A 31 -11.41 -1.38 0.81
CA VAL A 31 -10.71 -2.38 -0.01
C VAL A 31 -10.52 -1.83 -1.42
N PHE A 32 -9.34 -2.01 -2.00
CA PHE A 32 -8.97 -1.41 -3.28
C PHE A 32 -7.98 -2.29 -4.05
N GLY A 33 -8.00 -2.13 -5.37
CA GLY A 33 -6.98 -2.63 -6.28
C GLY A 33 -6.52 -1.51 -7.20
N GLY A 34 -5.38 -1.68 -7.86
CA GLY A 34 -4.82 -0.63 -8.69
C GLY A 34 -3.59 -1.06 -9.46
N TYR A 35 -2.87 -0.06 -9.95
CA TYR A 35 -1.61 -0.21 -10.68
C TYR A 35 -0.52 0.59 -9.97
N SER A 36 0.61 -0.05 -9.72
CA SER A 36 1.83 0.56 -9.16
C SER A 36 2.80 0.83 -10.30
N THR A 37 3.32 2.04 -10.39
CA THR A 37 4.43 2.38 -11.29
C THR A 37 5.67 2.73 -10.48
N ASN A 38 6.80 2.11 -10.80
CA ASN A 38 8.07 2.34 -10.10
C ASN A 38 8.86 3.47 -10.79
N HIS A 39 10.01 3.83 -10.20
CA HIS A 39 10.96 4.75 -10.81
C HIS A 39 12.39 4.29 -10.53
N ASP A 40 13.24 4.42 -11.54
CA ASP A 40 14.64 4.02 -11.62
C ASP A 40 15.42 4.17 -10.29
N LEU A 41 15.95 3.06 -9.77
CA LEU A 41 16.91 3.05 -8.67
C LEU A 41 18.34 3.06 -9.21
N THR A 42 19.17 4.06 -8.86
CA THR A 42 20.56 4.15 -9.35
C THR A 42 21.56 3.74 -8.28
N THR A 43 21.90 2.44 -8.25
CA THR A 43 22.72 1.82 -7.21
C THR A 43 24.13 2.42 -7.05
N SER A 44 24.76 2.13 -5.90
CA SER A 44 26.16 2.44 -5.54
C SER A 44 27.21 2.14 -6.62
N LYS A 45 27.00 1.10 -7.44
CA LYS A 45 27.88 0.68 -8.56
C LYS A 45 27.52 1.35 -9.89
N ASN A 46 26.64 2.35 -9.88
CA ASN A 46 26.09 3.06 -11.05
C ASN A 46 25.31 2.14 -12.02
N PHE A 47 24.68 1.08 -11.52
CA PHE A 47 23.65 0.33 -12.25
C PHE A 47 22.28 0.92 -11.96
N THR A 48 21.51 1.20 -13.02
CA THR A 48 20.07 1.41 -12.91
C THR A 48 19.39 0.07 -12.68
N ILE A 49 18.52 -0.01 -11.67
CA ILE A 49 17.57 -1.09 -11.45
C ILE A 49 16.19 -0.53 -11.80
N ASP A 50 15.57 -1.14 -12.82
CA ASP A 50 14.19 -0.90 -13.24
C ASP A 50 13.31 -2.09 -12.77
N LEU A 51 12.10 -1.78 -12.32
CA LEU A 51 11.15 -2.71 -11.69
C LEU A 51 9.80 -2.56 -12.37
N GLU A 52 9.29 -3.63 -12.99
CA GLU A 52 8.09 -3.54 -13.83
C GLU A 52 6.88 -2.98 -13.07
N ASP A 53 6.14 -2.11 -13.76
CA ASP A 53 4.85 -1.62 -13.30
C ASP A 53 3.86 -2.79 -13.19
N ASN A 54 3.29 -3.03 -12.00
CA ASN A 54 2.38 -4.17 -11.78
C ASN A 54 1.20 -3.81 -10.86
N SER A 55 0.17 -4.67 -10.86
CA SER A 55 -1.05 -4.47 -10.07
C SER A 55 -0.82 -4.66 -8.56
N HIS A 56 -1.48 -3.82 -7.76
CA HIS A 56 -1.49 -3.91 -6.29
C HIS A 56 -2.91 -4.14 -5.75
N PHE A 57 -3.00 -4.70 -4.55
CA PHE A 57 -4.23 -4.80 -3.78
C PHE A 57 -3.97 -4.38 -2.33
N GLY A 58 -4.97 -3.78 -1.68
CA GLY A 58 -4.83 -3.38 -0.30
C GLY A 58 -6.15 -3.11 0.42
N PHE A 59 -6.00 -2.74 1.69
CA PHE A 59 -7.10 -2.33 2.56
C PHE A 59 -6.69 -1.15 3.45
N SER A 60 -7.68 -0.41 3.95
CA SER A 60 -7.45 0.59 4.99
C SER A 60 -8.47 0.48 6.11
N ALA A 61 -8.08 0.93 7.30
CA ALA A 61 -8.95 1.11 8.45
C ALA A 61 -8.70 2.50 9.05
N ASP A 62 -9.68 3.37 8.93
CA ASP A 62 -9.57 4.80 9.19
C ASP A 62 -10.59 5.27 10.24
N ARG A 63 -10.15 6.13 11.14
CA ARG A 63 -11.04 6.93 12.01
C ARG A 63 -11.25 8.28 11.35
N ILE A 64 -12.51 8.64 11.14
CA ILE A 64 -12.93 9.95 10.62
C ILE A 64 -13.34 10.82 11.81
N VAL A 65 -12.83 12.06 11.88
CA VAL A 65 -13.24 13.11 12.84
C VAL A 65 -13.03 14.49 12.19
N ASN A 66 -14.03 15.37 12.25
CA ASN A 66 -13.96 16.77 11.81
C ASN A 66 -13.41 16.91 10.38
N SER A 67 -14.00 16.19 9.43
CA SER A 67 -13.61 16.11 8.02
C SER A 67 -12.12 15.82 7.82
N THR A 68 -11.57 14.98 8.69
CA THR A 68 -10.18 14.49 8.68
C THR A 68 -10.20 12.99 8.92
N ARG A 69 -9.55 12.19 8.06
CA ARG A 69 -9.38 10.75 8.22
C ARG A 69 -7.97 10.45 8.73
N TYR A 70 -7.83 9.53 9.67
CA TYR A 70 -6.52 9.05 10.13
C TYR A 70 -6.59 7.56 10.48
N GLY A 71 -5.60 6.77 10.06
CA GLY A 71 -5.74 5.33 10.05
C GLY A 71 -4.53 4.55 9.57
N LEU A 72 -4.74 3.27 9.29
CA LEU A 72 -3.73 2.36 8.75
C LEU A 72 -4.06 2.02 7.30
N PHE A 73 -3.06 2.12 6.44
CA PHE A 73 -3.09 1.82 5.01
C PHE A 73 -2.13 0.65 4.73
N TYR A 74 -2.69 -0.48 4.29
CA TYR A 74 -1.92 -1.66 3.89
C TYR A 74 -2.08 -1.90 2.38
N SER A 75 -0.98 -2.19 1.67
CA SER A 75 -0.96 -2.45 0.24
C SER A 75 0.14 -3.47 -0.09
N PHE A 76 -0.16 -4.47 -0.91
CA PHE A 76 0.82 -5.45 -1.39
C PHE A 76 0.92 -5.45 -2.93
N ASN A 77 2.12 -5.70 -3.43
CA ASN A 77 2.43 -5.79 -4.85
C ASN A 77 3.61 -6.75 -5.08
N GLU A 78 3.45 -7.70 -6.00
CA GLU A 78 4.55 -8.48 -6.58
C GLU A 78 5.07 -7.73 -7.81
N THR A 79 6.38 -7.60 -8.00
CA THR A 79 7.01 -7.07 -9.22
C THR A 79 8.23 -7.91 -9.62
N GLU A 80 8.75 -7.69 -10.81
CA GLU A 80 9.99 -8.31 -11.32
C GLU A 80 10.89 -7.25 -11.98
N PHE A 81 12.18 -7.55 -12.09
CA PHE A 81 13.13 -6.65 -12.74
C PHE A 81 12.86 -6.62 -14.24
N ALA A 82 12.82 -5.44 -14.86
CA ALA A 82 12.55 -5.30 -16.29
C ALA A 82 13.56 -6.05 -17.20
N ASP A 83 14.83 -6.14 -16.76
CA ASP A 83 15.87 -6.93 -17.42
C ASP A 83 15.89 -8.43 -17.02
N ASN A 84 15.10 -8.85 -16.01
CA ASN A 84 15.14 -10.22 -15.48
C ASN A 84 13.85 -10.67 -14.74
N ALA A 85 12.88 -11.20 -15.50
CA ALA A 85 11.64 -11.83 -15.01
C ALA A 85 11.81 -13.04 -14.03
N ILE A 86 13.04 -13.52 -13.79
CA ILE A 86 13.31 -14.55 -12.78
C ILE A 86 13.54 -13.90 -11.39
N ALA A 87 14.04 -12.66 -11.37
CA ALA A 87 14.24 -11.88 -10.16
C ALA A 87 12.93 -11.18 -9.79
N LYS A 88 12.22 -11.73 -8.79
CA LYS A 88 10.97 -11.19 -8.26
C LYS A 88 11.19 -10.47 -6.94
N VAL A 89 10.36 -9.46 -6.69
CA VAL A 89 10.39 -8.61 -5.50
C VAL A 89 8.95 -8.36 -5.04
N ASP A 90 8.61 -8.85 -3.86
CA ASP A 90 7.35 -8.49 -3.19
C ASP A 90 7.56 -7.21 -2.37
N MET A 91 6.58 -6.31 -2.41
CA MET A 91 6.54 -5.07 -1.63
C MET A 91 5.25 -5.01 -0.79
N GLU A 92 5.42 -4.99 0.53
CA GLU A 92 4.32 -4.86 1.50
C GLU A 92 4.44 -3.53 2.26
N TYR A 93 3.54 -2.59 1.94
CA TYR A 93 3.45 -1.30 2.64
C TYR A 93 2.52 -1.41 3.84
N LEU A 94 3.00 -1.02 5.03
CA LEU A 94 2.19 -0.81 6.23
C LEU A 94 2.43 0.62 6.75
N LEU A 95 1.50 1.52 6.44
CA LEU A 95 1.66 2.96 6.67
C LEU A 95 0.54 3.50 7.57
N PHE A 96 0.90 4.36 8.51
CA PHE A 96 -0.06 5.27 9.13
C PHE A 96 -0.34 6.43 8.18
N GLN A 97 -1.62 6.72 7.92
CA GLN A 97 -2.06 7.79 7.02
C GLN A 97 -2.91 8.83 7.74
N SER A 98 -2.86 10.08 7.25
CA SER A 98 -3.74 11.17 7.67
C SER A 98 -4.11 12.04 6.47
N ALA A 99 -5.39 12.32 6.28
CA ALA A 99 -5.91 13.12 5.17
C ALA A 99 -7.02 14.08 5.61
N ILE A 100 -7.11 15.21 4.92
CA ILE A 100 -8.17 16.21 5.09
C ILE A 100 -9.18 16.03 3.95
N GLU A 101 -10.44 15.76 4.28
CA GLU A 101 -11.53 15.58 3.31
C GLU A 101 -12.31 16.89 3.12
N ARG A 102 -12.77 17.19 1.91
CA ARG A 102 -13.53 18.41 1.58
C ARG A 102 -14.58 18.15 0.50
N PRO A 103 -15.81 18.66 0.63
CA PRO A 103 -16.86 18.45 -0.37
C PRO A 103 -16.60 19.25 -1.66
N ILE A 104 -16.72 18.56 -2.79
CA ILE A 104 -16.92 19.16 -4.13
C ILE A 104 -18.43 19.35 -4.38
N SER A 105 -19.23 18.36 -3.99
CA SER A 105 -20.70 18.39 -4.10
C SER A 105 -21.34 17.56 -2.98
N GLN A 106 -22.68 17.47 -2.94
CA GLN A 106 -23.43 16.77 -1.88
C GLN A 106 -23.01 15.30 -1.68
N ASN A 107 -22.56 14.62 -2.75
CA ASN A 107 -22.18 13.21 -2.73
C ASN A 107 -20.71 12.97 -3.10
N LEU A 108 -19.90 14.03 -3.31
CA LEU A 108 -18.53 13.89 -3.80
C LEU A 108 -17.57 14.73 -2.96
N ASN A 109 -16.63 14.07 -2.30
CA ASN A 109 -15.51 14.68 -1.60
C ASN A 109 -14.23 14.55 -2.42
N TYR A 110 -13.29 15.49 -2.25
CA TYR A 110 -11.87 15.23 -2.48
C TYR A 110 -11.15 15.10 -1.15
N TYR A 111 -9.97 14.50 -1.16
CA TYR A 111 -9.09 14.47 0.00
C TYR A 111 -7.63 14.60 -0.42
N VAL A 112 -6.82 15.18 0.47
CA VAL A 112 -5.36 15.25 0.34
C VAL A 112 -4.74 14.85 1.68
N GLY A 113 -3.71 14.03 1.65
CA GLY A 113 -3.09 13.49 2.85
C GLY A 113 -1.62 13.12 2.72
N ALA A 114 -1.06 12.70 3.84
CA ALA A 114 0.32 12.28 4.01
C ALA A 114 0.38 10.97 4.82
N GLN A 115 1.43 10.20 4.62
CA GLN A 115 1.60 8.87 5.22
C GLN A 115 3.06 8.57 5.60
N ILE A 116 3.23 7.68 6.58
CA ILE A 116 4.51 7.30 7.18
C ILE A 116 4.44 5.88 7.75
N GLY A 117 5.47 5.08 7.57
CA GLY A 117 5.53 3.71 8.11
C GLY A 117 6.66 2.88 7.51
N VAL A 118 6.37 1.62 7.21
CA VAL A 118 7.32 0.63 6.70
C VAL A 118 6.90 0.14 5.32
N ASN A 119 7.88 -0.11 4.46
CA ASN A 119 7.78 -0.92 3.26
C ASN A 119 8.71 -2.13 3.44
N ARG A 120 8.13 -3.33 3.56
CA ARG A 120 8.88 -4.57 3.55
C ARG A 120 9.13 -4.99 2.12
N ILE A 121 10.39 -5.23 1.79
CA ILE A 121 10.81 -5.67 0.45
C ILE A 121 11.36 -7.09 0.58
N THR A 122 10.71 -8.05 -0.08
CA THR A 122 11.06 -9.48 -0.07
C THR A 122 11.46 -9.92 -1.48
N PRO A 123 12.77 -9.88 -1.83
CA PRO A 123 13.27 -10.43 -3.08
C PRO A 123 13.31 -11.97 -3.04
N ASN A 124 13.09 -12.65 -4.17
CA ASN A 124 13.16 -14.12 -4.24
C ASN A 124 14.61 -14.68 -4.27
N PHE A 125 15.63 -13.81 -4.18
CA PHE A 125 17.06 -14.14 -4.26
C PHE A 125 17.89 -13.66 -3.05
N ALA A 126 17.29 -13.01 -2.05
CA ALA A 126 17.96 -12.53 -0.84
C ALA A 126 16.99 -12.52 0.36
N GLU A 127 17.46 -12.14 1.55
CA GLU A 127 16.58 -11.99 2.72
C GLU A 127 15.69 -10.73 2.61
N SER A 128 14.50 -10.79 3.21
CA SER A 128 13.56 -9.66 3.29
C SER A 128 14.01 -8.58 4.27
N ASP A 129 13.84 -7.30 3.94
CA ASP A 129 14.25 -6.17 4.79
C ASP A 129 13.14 -5.10 4.91
N ASP A 130 13.16 -4.36 6.04
CA ASP A 130 12.11 -3.43 6.47
C ASP A 130 12.57 -1.97 6.33
N PHE A 131 12.18 -1.32 5.23
CA PHE A 131 12.61 0.05 4.94
C PHE A 131 11.59 1.10 5.42
N PHE A 132 12.10 2.25 5.88
CA PHE A 132 11.24 3.39 6.21
C PHE A 132 10.61 3.97 4.94
N ALA A 133 9.29 4.11 4.93
CA ALA A 133 8.54 4.69 3.83
C ALA A 133 7.68 5.87 4.28
N SER A 134 7.60 6.90 3.45
CA SER A 134 6.69 8.03 3.60
C SER A 134 6.07 8.43 2.27
N GLY A 135 5.08 9.31 2.26
CA GLY A 135 4.42 9.69 1.02
C GLY A 135 3.32 10.73 1.15
N LEU A 136 2.75 11.09 0.01
CA LEU A 136 1.58 11.97 -0.12
C LEU A 136 0.54 11.28 -1.01
N PHE A 137 -0.72 11.50 -0.73
CA PHE A 137 -1.81 10.96 -1.54
C PHE A 137 -2.95 11.97 -1.72
N THR A 138 -3.68 11.81 -2.81
CA THR A 138 -4.83 12.64 -3.18
C THR A 138 -5.86 11.77 -3.88
N GLY A 139 -7.14 12.09 -3.72
CA GLY A 139 -8.20 11.28 -4.31
C GLY A 139 -9.58 11.91 -4.21
N VAL A 140 -10.56 11.19 -4.74
CA VAL A 140 -11.98 11.53 -4.66
C VAL A 140 -12.79 10.36 -4.12
N ASP A 141 -13.77 10.67 -3.29
CA ASP A 141 -14.63 9.73 -2.58
C ASP A 141 -16.09 10.12 -2.87
N TYR A 142 -16.85 9.19 -3.46
CA TYR A 142 -18.22 9.38 -3.89
C TYR A 142 -19.18 8.51 -3.08
N SER A 143 -20.11 9.14 -2.35
CA SER A 143 -21.10 8.44 -1.54
C SER A 143 -22.21 7.86 -2.42
N ILE A 144 -22.28 6.53 -2.45
CA ILE A 144 -23.30 5.73 -3.12
C ILE A 144 -24.58 5.68 -2.26
N GLY A 145 -24.40 5.66 -0.93
CA GLY A 145 -25.46 5.63 0.07
C GLY A 145 -25.35 4.44 1.03
N ALA A 146 -26.13 4.45 2.11
CA ALA A 146 -26.15 3.41 3.14
C ALA A 146 -24.76 3.06 3.74
N GLY A 147 -23.88 4.06 3.85
CA GLY A 147 -22.49 3.90 4.32
C GLY A 147 -21.48 3.50 3.23
N PHE A 148 -21.92 3.12 2.03
CA PHE A 148 -21.03 2.75 0.93
C PHE A 148 -20.56 3.95 0.10
N HIS A 149 -19.26 4.01 -0.14
CA HIS A 149 -18.57 5.01 -0.93
C HIS A 149 -17.67 4.31 -1.95
N ALA A 150 -17.59 4.82 -3.18
CA ALA A 150 -16.58 4.42 -4.16
C ALA A 150 -15.52 5.52 -4.25
N PHE A 151 -14.24 5.15 -4.37
CA PHE A 151 -13.15 6.12 -4.42
C PHE A 151 -12.10 5.77 -5.48
N THR A 152 -11.36 6.79 -5.88
CA THR A 152 -10.08 6.65 -6.60
C THR A 152 -9.00 7.48 -5.91
N GLU A 153 -7.79 6.93 -5.84
CA GLU A 153 -6.65 7.52 -5.13
C GLU A 153 -5.40 7.48 -6.01
N LEU A 154 -4.61 8.56 -5.97
CA LEU A 154 -3.22 8.60 -6.43
C LEU A 154 -2.32 8.80 -5.21
N ARG A 155 -1.45 7.82 -4.93
CA ARG A 155 -0.57 7.76 -3.76
C ARG A 155 0.88 7.69 -4.20
N TRP A 156 1.66 8.75 -3.97
CA TRP A 156 3.11 8.77 -4.16
C TRP A 156 3.81 8.31 -2.89
N MET A 157 4.85 7.49 -3.05
CA MET A 157 5.62 6.89 -1.96
C MET A 157 7.12 7.00 -2.21
N ALA A 158 7.85 7.35 -1.16
CA ALA A 158 9.30 7.42 -1.09
C ALA A 158 9.79 6.47 0.00
N THR A 159 10.47 5.39 -0.39
CA THR A 159 11.08 4.41 0.52
C THR A 159 12.57 4.70 0.63
N ILE A 160 13.08 4.92 1.84
CA ILE A 160 14.49 5.25 2.08
C ILE A 160 15.30 3.96 2.17
N VAL A 161 15.98 3.60 1.08
CA VAL A 161 16.78 2.37 0.96
C VAL A 161 18.23 2.63 1.39
N LYS A 162 18.39 2.98 2.67
CA LYS A 162 19.71 3.02 3.32
C LYS A 162 20.01 1.66 3.90
N ASN A 163 21.07 1.00 3.44
CA ASN A 163 21.34 -0.34 3.94
C ASN A 163 22.81 -0.68 4.24
N SER A 164 23.02 -1.30 5.40
CA SER A 164 24.25 -1.97 5.81
C SER A 164 24.08 -3.50 5.89
N SER A 165 23.00 -4.04 5.34
CA SER A 165 22.67 -5.47 5.37
C SER A 165 23.72 -6.32 4.69
N SER A 166 24.07 -7.42 5.37
CA SER A 166 25.04 -8.41 4.94
C SER A 166 24.43 -9.35 3.91
N VAL A 167 24.44 -8.95 2.63
CA VAL A 167 24.20 -9.88 1.53
C VAL A 167 25.32 -10.93 1.54
N VAL A 168 24.97 -12.21 1.47
CA VAL A 168 25.93 -13.29 1.27
C VAL A 168 26.40 -13.24 -0.19
N CYS A 169 27.51 -12.55 -0.44
CA CYS A 169 28.20 -12.62 -1.73
C CYS A 169 28.79 -14.03 -1.90
N ASP A 170 28.73 -14.58 -3.11
CA ASP A 170 29.29 -15.92 -3.39
C ASP A 170 30.82 -15.86 -3.42
N ASP A 171 31.46 -16.75 -2.65
CA ASP A 171 32.88 -16.70 -2.30
C ASP A 171 33.76 -17.47 -3.32
N ASP A 172 33.31 -17.61 -4.59
CA ASP A 172 34.11 -18.21 -5.67
C ASP A 172 35.15 -17.20 -6.21
N PRO A 173 36.46 -17.43 -6.02
CA PRO A 173 37.53 -16.53 -6.47
C PRO A 173 37.71 -16.47 -8.01
N LYS A 174 36.79 -17.05 -8.79
CA LYS A 174 36.74 -16.95 -10.26
C LYS A 174 35.63 -16.02 -10.77
N THR A 175 34.68 -15.61 -9.94
CA THR A 175 33.60 -14.69 -10.32
C THR A 175 33.81 -13.31 -9.73
N THR A 176 33.86 -12.29 -10.58
CA THR A 176 34.09 -10.90 -10.16
C THR A 176 32.89 -10.30 -9.43
N ASP A 177 32.90 -10.38 -8.10
CA ASP A 177 32.23 -9.44 -7.16
C ASP A 177 30.76 -9.05 -7.49
N ASN A 178 29.98 -10.03 -7.95
CA ASN A 178 28.58 -9.89 -8.39
C ASN A 178 27.59 -9.77 -7.22
N CYS A 179 27.95 -9.07 -6.15
CA CYS A 179 27.00 -8.62 -5.14
C CYS A 179 26.20 -7.44 -5.71
N ILE A 180 24.97 -7.74 -6.17
CA ILE A 180 24.07 -6.84 -6.94
C ILE A 180 23.17 -6.00 -6.02
N TRP A 181 22.80 -6.52 -4.85
CA TRP A 181 21.77 -5.97 -3.96
C TRP A 181 22.36 -5.02 -2.90
N HIS A 182 23.09 -3.97 -3.32
CA HIS A 182 23.70 -2.98 -2.43
C HIS A 182 23.41 -1.53 -2.86
N PHE A 183 22.38 -0.95 -2.24
CA PHE A 183 21.92 0.43 -2.41
C PHE A 183 22.63 1.37 -1.44
N ASP A 184 23.13 2.52 -1.90
CA ASP A 184 23.87 3.49 -1.07
C ASP A 184 23.13 4.83 -1.03
N GLY A 185 22.16 4.92 -0.11
CA GLY A 185 21.44 6.16 0.17
C GLY A 185 20.25 6.46 -0.74
N ASP A 186 19.89 5.53 -1.61
CA ASP A 186 18.82 5.66 -2.60
C ASP A 186 17.42 5.82 -2.01
N VAL A 187 16.51 6.41 -2.80
CA VAL A 187 15.09 6.54 -2.48
C VAL A 187 14.27 5.92 -3.60
N LEU A 188 13.69 4.74 -3.33
CA LEU A 188 12.72 4.11 -4.23
C LEU A 188 11.46 4.97 -4.26
N ASN A 189 11.15 5.51 -5.43
CA ASN A 189 9.95 6.29 -5.68
C ASN A 189 8.92 5.41 -6.41
N GLN A 190 7.69 5.38 -5.90
CA GLN A 190 6.58 4.64 -6.49
C GLN A 190 5.33 5.52 -6.53
N PHE A 191 4.50 5.35 -7.55
CA PHE A 191 3.15 5.92 -7.62
C PHE A 191 2.13 4.79 -7.71
N GLN A 192 1.10 4.81 -6.87
CA GLN A 192 -0.04 3.89 -6.90
C GLN A 192 -1.29 4.62 -7.35
N LEU A 193 -1.89 4.18 -8.46
CA LEU A 193 -3.23 4.58 -8.89
C LEU A 193 -4.22 3.49 -8.50
N SER A 194 -5.11 3.79 -7.54
CA SER A 194 -6.02 2.83 -6.92
C SER A 194 -7.49 3.18 -7.20
N ALA A 195 -8.34 2.16 -7.27
CA ALA A 195 -9.80 2.28 -7.23
C ALA A 195 -10.38 1.29 -6.22
N GLY A 196 -11.40 1.70 -5.46
CA GLY A 196 -11.90 0.88 -4.37
C GLY A 196 -13.28 1.26 -3.83
N ILE A 197 -13.69 0.49 -2.83
CA ILE A 197 -14.92 0.69 -2.05
C ILE A 197 -14.54 0.92 -0.59
N ASN A 198 -15.17 1.92 0.01
CA ASN A 198 -15.04 2.32 1.40
C ASN A 198 -16.43 2.17 2.07
N TYR A 199 -16.48 1.56 3.25
CA TYR A 199 -17.69 1.47 4.08
C TYR A 199 -17.52 2.27 5.36
N ARG A 200 -18.35 3.30 5.54
CA ARG A 200 -18.34 4.25 6.65
C ARG A 200 -19.49 3.96 7.63
N PHE A 201 -19.20 3.88 8.94
CA PHE A 201 -20.14 3.54 10.03
C PHE A 201 -19.82 4.22 11.37
#